data_AF-Q50FV9-F1
#
_entry.id   AF-Q50FV9-F1
#
_cell.length_a   1.000
_cell.length_b   1.000
_cell.length_c   1.000
_cell.angle_alpha   90.00
_cell.angle_beta   90.00
_cell.angle_gamma   90.00
#
_symmetry.space_group_name_H-M   'P 1'
#
loop_
_entity.id
_entity.type
_entity.pdbx_description
1 polymer ?
#
loop_
_entity_poly.entity_id
_entity_poly.type
_entity_poly.pdbx_seq_one_letter_code
_entity_poly.pdbx_strand_id
1 'polypeptide(L)' 'LALPPLETYPDYNEALKEKECFTYKLGEEFIKASKNWYGGGYIKLRLKIKKLKREQ' A
#
# COMPACT_ATOMS: atom_id res chain seq x y z
N LEU A 1 -18.44 -15.51 -21.47
CA LEU A 1 -18.60 -14.05 -21.31
C LEU A 1 -17.34 -13.54 -20.61
N ALA A 2 -16.47 -12.83 -21.33
CA ALA A 2 -15.31 -12.20 -20.73
C ALA A 2 -15.78 -10.95 -19.97
N LEU A 3 -15.29 -10.75 -18.75
CA LEU A 3 -15.57 -9.53 -18.00
C LEU A 3 -14.83 -8.36 -18.65
N PRO A 4 -15.44 -7.16 -18.65
CA PRO A 4 -14.74 -5.97 -19.12
C PRO A 4 -13.55 -5.64 -18.21
N PRO A 5 -12.54 -4.89 -18.70
CA PRO A 5 -11.37 -4.52 -17.89
C PRO A 5 -11.78 -3.77 -16.62
N LEU A 6 -11.07 -3.97 -15.50
CA LEU A 6 -11.37 -3.32 -14.21
C LEU A 6 -11.45 -1.79 -14.31
N GLU A 7 -10.70 -1.19 -15.22
CA GLU A 7 -10.67 0.26 -15.47
C GLU A 7 -11.99 0.82 -16.02
N THR A 8 -12.82 -0.03 -16.61
CA THR A 8 -14.11 0.38 -17.20
C THR A 8 -15.22 0.50 -16.16
N TYR A 9 -14.97 0.05 -14.93
CA TYR A 9 -15.96 0.16 -13.86
C TYR A 9 -15.96 1.58 -13.25
N PRO A 10 -17.13 2.16 -12.99
CA PRO A 10 -17.26 3.54 -12.52
C PRO A 10 -16.65 3.77 -11.12
N ASP A 11 -16.55 2.73 -10.30
CA ASP A 11 -15.96 2.72 -8.96
C ASP A 11 -14.43 2.57 -8.96
N TYR A 12 -13.82 2.26 -10.11
CA TYR A 12 -12.36 2.07 -10.21
C TYR A 12 -11.57 3.27 -9.70
N ASN A 13 -12.01 4.47 -10.06
CA ASN A 13 -11.38 5.72 -9.62
C ASN A 13 -11.54 5.97 -8.12
N GLU A 14 -12.62 5.49 -7.51
CA GLU A 14 -12.87 5.60 -6.08
C GLU A 14 -12.03 4.58 -5.30
N ALA A 15 -11.94 3.34 -5.81
CA ALA A 15 -11.05 2.32 -5.29
C ALA A 15 -9.56 2.72 -5.37
N LEU A 16 -9.16 3.52 -6.36
CA LEU A 16 -7.81 4.07 -6.44
C LEU A 16 -7.52 5.07 -5.31
N LYS A 17 -8.51 5.86 -4.88
CA LYS A 17 -8.35 6.77 -3.72
C LYS A 17 -8.21 6.00 -2.42
N GLU A 18 -8.87 4.85 -2.28
CA GLU A 18 -8.72 3.99 -1.10
C GLU A 18 -7.28 3.45 -0.97
N LYS A 19 -6.54 3.28 -2.08
CA LYS A 19 -5.10 2.94 -2.04
C LYS A 19 -4.23 4.06 -1.43
N GLU A 20 -4.73 5.28 -1.36
CA GLU A 20 -4.03 6.37 -0.69
C GLU A 20 -4.12 6.28 0.84
N CYS A 21 -5.02 5.44 1.35
CA CYS A 21 -5.24 5.23 2.78
C CYS A 21 -3.95 4.76 3.48
N PHE A 22 -3.79 5.26 4.71
CA PHE A 22 -2.64 4.94 5.56
C PHE A 22 -2.48 3.43 5.75
N THR A 23 -3.58 2.71 5.97
CA THR A 23 -3.57 1.26 6.24
C THR A 23 -3.13 0.47 5.02
N TYR A 24 -3.55 0.87 3.82
CA TYR A 24 -3.15 0.26 2.56
C TYR A 24 -1.64 0.39 2.34
N LYS A 25 -1.12 1.63 2.41
CA LYS A 25 0.32 1.92 2.28
C LYS A 25 1.15 1.21 3.35
N LEU A 26 0.64 1.13 4.58
CA LEU A 26 1.26 0.40 5.67
C LEU A 26 1.38 -1.10 5.36
N GLY A 27 0.30 -1.72 4.89
CA GLY A 27 0.27 -3.13 4.52
C GLY A 27 1.21 -3.46 3.37
N GLU A 28 1.26 -2.60 2.35
CA GLU A 28 2.17 -2.76 1.22
C GLU A 28 3.64 -2.75 1.65
N GLU A 29 4.01 -1.79 2.51
CA GLU A 29 5.36 -1.68 3.06
C GLU A 29 5.69 -2.83 4.01
N PHE A 30 4.71 -3.33 4.76
CA PHE A 30 4.87 -4.52 5.59
C PHE A 30 5.18 -5.76 4.76
N ILE A 31 4.48 -5.97 3.64
CA ILE A 31 4.75 -7.08 2.71
C ILE A 31 6.16 -6.95 2.12
N LYS A 32 6.57 -5.74 1.69
CA LYS A 32 7.93 -5.48 1.18
C LYS A 32 8.99 -5.74 2.24
N ALA A 33 8.75 -5.33 3.48
CA ALA A 33 9.65 -5.57 4.60
C ALA A 33 9.80 -7.06 4.92
N SER A 34 8.70 -7.82 4.91
CA SER A 34 8.72 -9.28 5.11
C SER A 34 9.44 -10.00 3.97
N LYS A 35 9.34 -9.54 2.72
CA LYS A 35 10.12 -10.09 1.61
C LYS A 35 11.62 -9.82 1.73
N ASN A 36 12.00 -8.68 2.32
CA ASN A 36 13.40 -8.28 2.51
C ASN A 36 13.82 -8.33 3.98
N TRP A 37 13.29 -9.28 4.74
CA TRP A 37 13.47 -9.35 6.19
C TRP A 37 14.95 -9.48 6.59
N TYR A 38 15.71 -10.26 5.81
CA TYR A 38 17.15 -10.51 6.02
C TYR A 38 18.03 -9.27 5.76
N GLY A 39 17.55 -8.31 4.97
CA GLY A 39 18.24 -7.06 4.64
C GLY A 39 17.88 -5.87 5.54
N GLY A 40 17.30 -6.12 6.73
CA GLY A 40 16.85 -5.04 7.62
C GLY A 40 15.52 -4.40 7.20
N GLY A 41 14.68 -5.12 6.44
CA GLY A 41 13.37 -4.64 5.96
C GLY A 41 12.48 -4.05 7.07
N TYR A 42 12.50 -4.62 8.27
CA TYR A 42 11.73 -4.12 9.41
C TYR A 42 12.22 -2.80 10.01
N ILE A 43 13.53 -2.51 9.92
CA ILE A 43 14.08 -1.22 10.36
C ILE A 43 13.59 -0.12 9.41
N LYS A 44 13.65 -0.40 8.10
CA LYS A 44 13.14 0.49 7.05
C LYS A 44 11.63 0.73 7.20
N LEU A 45 10.87 -0.31 7.52
CA LEU A 45 9.44 -0.23 7.82
C LEU A 45 9.17 0.73 8.98
N ARG A 46 9.86 0.59 10.12
CA ARG A 46 9.68 1.49 11.27
C ARG A 46 9.94 2.95 10.95
N LEU A 47 10.96 3.25 10.15
CA LEU A 47 11.24 4.62 9.70
C LEU A 47 10.11 5.16 8.81
N LYS A 48 9.60 4.36 7.87
CA LYS A 48 8.47 4.72 7.01
C LYS A 48 7.17 4.95 7.80
N ILE A 49 6.87 4.10 8.78
CA ILE A 49 5.70 4.26 9.67
C ILE A 49 5.79 5.59 10.43
N LYS A 50 6.97 5.94 10.95
CA LYS A 50 7.19 7.23 11.62
C LYS A 50 7.00 8.41 10.67
N LYS A 51 7.39 8.28 9.40
CA LYS A 51 7.21 9.33 8.39
C LYS A 51 5.74 9.50 8.00
N LEU A 52 5.04 8.40 7.70
CA LEU A 52 3.61 8.42 7.40
C LEU A 52 2.79 9.01 8.56
N LYS A 53 3.14 8.71 9.82
CA LYS A 53 2.51 9.31 11.01
C LYS A 53 2.77 10.82 11.18
N ARG A 54 3.78 11.38 10.51
CA ARG A 54 4.04 12.83 10.52
C ARG A 54 3.39 13.56 9.34
N GLU A 55 3.03 12.82 8.29
CA GLU A 55 2.39 13.34 7.08
C GLU A 55 0.85 13.30 7.16
N GLN A 56 0.27 12.54 8.10
CA GLN A 56 -1.12 12.67 8.54
C GLN A 56 -1.26 13.76 9.61
#